data_AF-A0A8C8S3U6-F1
#
_entry.id   AF-A0A8C8S3U6-F1
#
_cell.length_a   1.000
_cell.length_b   1.000
_cell.length_c   1.000
_cell.angle_alpha   90.00
_cell.angle_beta   90.00
_cell.angle_gamma   90.00
#
_symmetry.space_group_name_H-M   'P 1'
#
loop_
_entity.id
_entity.type
_entity.pdbx_description
1 polymer ?
#
loop_
_entity_poly.entity_id
_entity_poly.type
_entity_poly.pdbx_seq_one_letter_code
_entity_poly.pdbx_strand_id
1 'polypeptide(L)'
;SIKLSVTSPLLSFLPTPSTWDADGTSASCGPCRPALCPALPARGCALGRTRDACGCCWRCAGAGEDEACGPGARCAAGLECAPRPGRAGPTAVCVCKSRYPVCGSDGLTYPSACRLRAAALSAQRRGQRGPSQRRKGACEQGPSIVTPPKEIWNVTGAQIYLSCEVMGIPTPVLTWNKVSGMELYGVQKLELLPGDRDNLAIQTRGGPEKHEVTGWVLSIRNLRKHEKGQKSSANQILMCRAE
;
A
#
# COMPACT_ATOMS: atom_id res chain seq x y z
N SER A 1 49.51 45.81 36.46
CA SER A 1 49.44 46.84 35.40
C SER A 1 50.34 46.48 34.24
N ILE A 2 49.79 45.88 33.19
CA ILE A 2 50.42 45.77 31.87
C ILE A 2 49.29 46.02 30.87
N LYS A 3 49.27 47.21 30.26
CA LYS A 3 48.40 47.55 29.14
C LYS A 3 49.14 47.18 27.86
N LEU A 4 48.68 46.16 27.15
CA LEU A 4 49.12 45.85 25.80
C LEU A 4 48.05 46.37 24.83
N SER A 5 48.35 47.52 24.21
CA SER A 5 47.62 48.03 23.05
C SER A 5 47.93 47.14 21.85
N VAL A 6 46.91 46.52 21.26
CA VAL A 6 47.03 45.88 19.95
C VAL A 6 46.18 46.68 18.97
N THR A 7 46.87 47.43 18.12
CA THR A 7 46.32 48.16 16.98
C THR A 7 45.87 47.19 15.90
N SER A 8 44.62 47.38 15.46
CA SER A 8 43.92 46.64 14.41
C SER A 8 44.48 46.93 13.01
N PRO A 9 44.71 45.94 12.14
CA PRO A 9 44.64 46.13 10.70
C PRO A 9 43.25 45.67 10.23
N LEU A 10 42.50 46.61 9.65
CA LEU A 10 41.29 46.34 8.86
C LEU A 10 41.68 45.53 7.61
N LEU A 11 41.51 44.21 7.66
CA LEU A 11 41.44 43.39 6.45
C LEU A 11 40.00 43.41 5.94
N SER A 12 39.77 44.17 4.89
CA SER A 12 38.56 44.11 4.06
C SER A 12 38.46 42.74 3.39
N PHE A 13 37.68 41.84 3.99
CA PHE A 13 37.23 40.59 3.38
C PHE A 13 36.20 40.92 2.29
N LEU A 14 36.63 40.87 1.03
CA LEU A 14 35.72 40.71 -0.10
C LEU A 14 35.10 39.29 -0.03
N PRO A 15 33.78 39.13 -0.14
CA PRO A 15 33.18 37.81 -0.21
C PRO A 15 33.51 37.19 -1.57
N THR A 16 34.39 36.19 -1.58
CA THR A 16 34.53 35.27 -2.71
C THR A 16 33.22 34.48 -2.85
N PRO A 17 32.54 34.47 -4.01
CA PRO A 17 31.39 33.61 -4.19
C PRO A 17 31.86 32.16 -4.09
N SER A 18 31.31 31.47 -3.10
CA SER A 18 31.46 30.04 -2.89
C SER A 18 31.15 29.30 -4.19
N THR A 19 32.17 28.67 -4.77
CA THR A 19 31.98 27.60 -5.75
C THR A 19 31.22 26.50 -5.03
N TRP A 20 29.94 26.34 -5.36
CA TRP A 20 29.22 25.13 -4.99
C TRP A 20 29.80 23.98 -5.79
N ASP A 21 30.62 23.17 -5.11
CA ASP A 21 31.01 21.85 -5.57
C ASP A 21 29.76 20.98 -5.67
N ALA A 22 29.27 20.81 -6.90
CA ALA A 22 28.34 19.76 -7.26
C ALA A 22 29.15 18.50 -7.60
N ASP A 23 29.49 17.73 -6.57
CA ASP A 23 29.94 16.36 -6.74
C ASP A 23 28.77 15.47 -7.20
N GLY A 24 29.00 14.68 -8.26
CA GLY A 24 28.01 13.79 -8.87
C GLY A 24 27.95 13.84 -10.40
N THR A 25 29.06 13.53 -11.08
CA THR A 25 29.16 13.05 -12.47
C THR A 25 28.27 13.69 -13.55
N SER A 26 28.71 14.83 -14.13
CA SER A 26 28.60 15.08 -15.59
C SER A 26 29.38 16.33 -16.04
N ALA A 27 30.62 16.15 -16.49
CA ALA A 27 31.44 17.21 -17.08
C ALA A 27 31.03 17.58 -18.53
N SER A 28 29.73 17.62 -18.88
CA SER A 28 29.29 17.76 -20.29
C SER A 28 28.08 18.69 -20.55
N CYS A 29 27.51 19.35 -19.53
CA CYS A 29 26.39 20.26 -19.74
C CYS A 29 26.86 21.72 -19.75
N GLY A 30 26.61 22.43 -20.86
CA GLY A 30 26.83 23.88 -20.97
C GLY A 30 25.70 24.71 -20.34
N PRO A 31 25.75 26.05 -20.43
CA PRO A 31 24.71 26.93 -19.91
C PRO A 31 23.36 26.65 -20.59
N CYS A 32 22.30 26.55 -19.79
CA CYS A 32 20.96 26.31 -20.30
C CYS A 32 20.48 27.49 -21.17
N ARG A 33 20.10 27.19 -22.42
CA ARG A 33 19.54 28.16 -23.37
C ARG A 33 18.10 27.76 -23.74
N PRO A 34 17.09 28.22 -22.98
CA PRO A 34 15.69 27.80 -23.17
C PRO A 34 15.12 28.06 -24.56
N ALA A 35 15.61 29.09 -25.25
CA ALA A 35 15.17 29.45 -26.60
C ALA A 35 15.50 28.38 -27.66
N LEU A 36 16.47 27.50 -27.40
CA LEU A 36 16.87 26.42 -28.30
C LEU A 36 16.14 25.10 -28.01
N CYS A 37 15.24 25.09 -27.03
CA CYS A 37 14.55 23.86 -26.64
C CYS A 37 13.52 23.44 -27.70
N PRO A 38 13.43 22.14 -28.02
CA PRO A 38 12.45 21.63 -28.96
C PRO A 38 11.02 21.86 -28.43
N ALA A 39 10.10 22.20 -29.33
CA ALA A 39 8.70 22.32 -29.00
C ALA A 39 8.11 20.95 -28.60
N LEU A 40 7.21 20.97 -27.61
CA LEU A 40 6.51 19.76 -27.18
C LEU A 40 5.29 19.48 -28.05
N PRO A 41 4.86 18.20 -28.16
CA PRO A 41 3.68 17.84 -28.94
C PRO A 41 2.45 18.64 -28.53
N ALA A 42 1.68 19.15 -29.50
CA ALA A 42 0.46 19.92 -29.26
C ALA A 42 -0.60 19.14 -28.47
N ARG A 43 -0.62 17.80 -28.63
CA ARG A 43 -1.51 16.89 -27.88
C ARG A 43 -1.05 16.61 -26.43
N GLY A 44 0.04 17.22 -25.99
CA GLY A 44 0.65 16.97 -24.69
C GLY A 44 1.46 15.67 -24.62
N CYS A 45 2.05 15.41 -23.46
CA CYS A 45 2.89 14.24 -23.23
C CYS A 45 2.12 13.13 -22.53
N ALA A 46 2.19 11.90 -23.05
CA ALA A 46 1.44 10.76 -22.53
C ALA A 46 1.70 10.45 -21.07
N LEU A 47 2.97 10.49 -20.70
CA LEU A 47 3.50 10.17 -19.39
C LEU A 47 3.95 11.44 -18.64
N GLY A 48 3.51 12.61 -19.12
CA GLY A 48 3.92 13.90 -18.57
C GLY A 48 5.27 14.37 -19.08
N ARG A 49 5.71 15.50 -18.55
CA ARG A 49 6.95 16.18 -18.94
C ARG A 49 8.06 15.84 -17.95
N THR A 50 9.27 15.68 -18.46
CA THR A 50 10.51 15.55 -17.68
C THR A 50 11.53 16.53 -18.24
N ARG A 51 12.55 16.88 -17.45
CA ARG A 51 13.65 17.69 -17.98
C ARG A 51 14.51 16.86 -18.93
N ASP A 52 15.46 17.47 -19.63
CA ASP A 52 16.54 16.76 -20.34
C ASP A 52 17.67 16.35 -19.37
N ALA A 53 18.68 15.65 -19.88
CA ALA A 53 19.80 15.15 -19.06
C ALA A 53 20.53 16.29 -18.31
N CYS A 54 20.58 17.48 -18.91
CA CYS A 54 21.18 18.68 -18.35
C CYS A 54 20.23 19.53 -17.50
N GLY A 55 18.97 19.10 -17.29
CA GLY A 55 17.98 19.86 -16.52
C GLY A 55 17.38 21.07 -17.24
N CYS A 56 17.71 21.32 -18.51
CA CYS A 56 17.38 22.56 -19.22
C CYS A 56 16.02 22.49 -19.92
N CYS A 57 15.87 21.66 -20.95
CA CYS A 57 14.67 21.63 -21.77
C CYS A 57 13.60 20.69 -21.20
N TRP A 58 12.33 21.00 -21.45
CA TRP A 58 11.25 20.06 -21.22
C TRP A 58 11.14 19.06 -22.37
N ARG A 59 11.04 17.78 -22.03
CA ARG A 59 10.81 16.68 -22.97
C ARG A 59 9.64 15.84 -22.48
N CYS A 60 8.98 15.12 -23.38
CA CYS A 60 8.04 14.09 -22.93
C CYS A 60 8.82 12.95 -22.27
N ALA A 61 8.28 12.44 -21.16
CA ALA A 61 8.77 11.21 -20.58
C ALA A 61 8.61 10.06 -21.58
N GLY A 62 9.65 9.25 -21.70
CA GLY A 62 9.72 8.14 -22.66
C GLY A 62 9.33 6.78 -22.08
N ALA A 63 9.28 6.67 -20.74
CA ALA A 63 8.99 5.42 -20.06
C ALA A 63 8.16 5.63 -18.78
N GLY A 64 7.11 4.82 -18.62
CA GLY A 64 6.26 4.71 -17.45
C GLY A 64 6.78 3.66 -16.46
N GLU A 65 6.04 3.41 -15.39
CA GLU A 65 6.43 2.39 -14.41
C GLU A 65 6.54 0.99 -15.04
N ASP A 66 7.60 0.26 -14.69
CA ASP A 66 7.96 -1.07 -15.19
C ASP A 66 8.40 -1.13 -16.67
N GLU A 67 8.47 0.01 -17.35
CA GLU A 67 8.99 0.12 -18.72
C GLU A 67 10.52 0.31 -18.73
N ALA A 68 11.15 -0.08 -19.83
CA ALA A 68 12.59 0.00 -19.99
C ALA A 68 13.08 1.46 -20.02
N CYS A 69 14.20 1.73 -19.35
CA CYS A 69 14.79 3.07 -19.27
C CYS A 69 16.29 3.05 -19.52
N GLY A 70 16.83 4.21 -19.88
CA GLY A 70 18.25 4.37 -20.19
C GLY A 70 18.51 5.60 -21.07
N PRO A 71 19.62 5.62 -21.82
CA PRO A 71 19.99 6.74 -22.69
C PRO A 71 18.89 7.14 -23.70
N GLY A 72 18.10 6.17 -24.17
CA GLY A 72 17.02 6.39 -25.15
C GLY A 72 15.64 6.67 -24.54
N ALA A 73 15.43 6.44 -23.25
CA ALA A 73 14.12 6.57 -22.61
C ALA A 73 14.25 7.05 -21.16
N ARG A 74 13.74 8.26 -20.90
CA ARG A 74 13.71 8.83 -19.55
C ARG A 74 12.39 8.52 -18.86
N CYS A 75 12.49 8.15 -17.60
CA CYS A 75 11.33 7.88 -16.77
C CYS A 75 10.45 9.12 -16.54
N ALA A 76 9.15 8.89 -16.40
CA ALA A 76 8.19 9.90 -16.00
C ALA A 76 8.45 10.48 -14.60
N ALA A 77 7.83 11.62 -14.31
CA ALA A 77 8.03 12.34 -13.06
C ALA A 77 7.68 11.47 -11.83
N GLY A 78 8.64 11.35 -10.89
CA GLY A 78 8.49 10.54 -9.69
C GLY A 78 8.95 9.09 -9.83
N LEU A 79 9.42 8.70 -11.00
CA LEU A 79 10.09 7.42 -11.25
C LEU A 79 11.61 7.59 -11.26
N GLU A 80 12.33 6.52 -10.94
CA GLU A 80 13.78 6.39 -11.01
C GLU A 80 14.16 5.23 -11.93
N CYS A 81 15.23 5.38 -12.71
CA CYS A 81 15.71 4.31 -13.58
C CYS A 81 16.62 3.38 -12.77
N ALA A 82 16.17 2.15 -12.53
CA ALA A 82 16.85 1.19 -11.67
C ALA A 82 17.05 -0.16 -12.40
N PRO A 83 18.13 -0.91 -12.11
CA PRO A 83 18.34 -2.24 -12.69
C PRO A 83 17.20 -3.19 -12.31
N ARG A 84 16.83 -4.11 -13.22
CA ARG A 84 15.81 -5.11 -12.91
C ARG A 84 16.28 -6.05 -11.79
N PRO A 85 15.49 -6.26 -10.71
CA PRO A 85 15.83 -7.23 -9.68
C PRO A 85 15.80 -8.65 -10.23
N GLY A 86 16.78 -9.48 -9.86
CA GLY A 86 16.81 -10.91 -10.20
C GLY A 86 17.24 -11.26 -11.63
N ARG A 87 17.67 -10.28 -12.45
CA ARG A 87 18.32 -10.56 -13.75
C ARG A 87 19.66 -9.86 -13.83
N ALA A 88 20.72 -10.61 -14.10
CA ALA A 88 21.99 -10.04 -14.52
C ALA A 88 21.86 -9.55 -15.97
N GLY A 89 22.02 -8.25 -16.20
CA GLY A 89 22.01 -7.68 -17.55
C GLY A 89 21.81 -6.16 -17.58
N PRO A 90 22.02 -5.51 -18.76
CA PRO A 90 21.96 -4.06 -18.93
C PRO A 90 20.52 -3.48 -18.93
N THR A 91 19.51 -4.27 -18.57
CA THR A 91 18.11 -3.85 -18.64
C THR A 91 17.69 -3.12 -17.37
N ALA A 92 17.63 -1.79 -17.43
CA ALA A 92 17.05 -0.95 -16.39
C ALA A 92 15.57 -0.66 -16.68
N VAL A 93 14.78 -0.47 -15.63
CA VAL A 93 13.36 -0.12 -15.67
C VAL A 93 13.05 1.08 -14.81
N CYS A 94 12.00 1.81 -15.17
CA CYS A 94 11.49 2.88 -14.35
C CYS A 94 10.71 2.32 -13.16
N VAL A 95 11.12 2.69 -11.95
CA VAL A 95 10.47 2.26 -10.71
C VAL A 95 9.95 3.48 -9.96
N CYS A 96 8.76 3.37 -9.36
CA CYS A 96 8.19 4.49 -8.62
C CYS A 96 8.91 4.70 -7.29
N LYS A 97 9.23 5.96 -6.97
CA LYS A 97 9.76 6.32 -5.65
C LYS A 97 8.77 6.01 -4.52
N SER A 98 7.47 6.00 -4.83
CA SER A 98 6.39 5.68 -3.91
C SER A 98 5.78 4.33 -4.27
N ARG A 99 6.36 3.25 -3.74
CA ARG A 99 5.97 1.86 -4.03
C ARG A 99 4.75 1.35 -3.26
N TYR A 100 4.14 2.18 -2.41
CA TYR A 100 2.94 1.81 -1.67
C TYR A 100 1.67 2.14 -2.48
N PRO A 101 0.59 1.36 -2.31
CA PRO A 101 -0.67 1.60 -2.99
C PRO A 101 -1.34 2.89 -2.54
N VAL A 102 -2.15 3.49 -3.41
CA VAL A 102 -2.89 4.73 -3.14
C VAL A 102 -4.33 4.60 -3.59
N CYS A 103 -5.24 5.24 -2.86
CA CYS A 103 -6.65 5.27 -3.20
C CYS A 103 -6.93 6.51 -4.05
N GLY A 104 -7.44 6.29 -5.26
CA GLY A 104 -7.85 7.35 -6.17
C GLY A 104 -9.21 7.95 -5.80
N SER A 105 -9.46 9.16 -6.27
CA SER A 105 -10.76 9.83 -6.14
C SER A 105 -11.87 9.15 -6.94
N ASP A 106 -11.49 8.27 -7.87
CA ASP A 106 -12.35 7.37 -8.63
C ASP A 106 -12.71 6.07 -7.87
N GLY A 107 -12.26 5.92 -6.62
CA GLY A 107 -12.51 4.73 -5.81
C GLY A 107 -11.64 3.52 -6.19
N LEU A 108 -10.69 3.69 -7.11
CA LEU A 108 -9.78 2.63 -7.52
C LEU A 108 -8.49 2.66 -6.71
N THR A 109 -8.03 1.48 -6.29
CA THR A 109 -6.71 1.31 -5.71
C THR A 109 -5.67 1.25 -6.83
N TYR A 110 -4.73 2.20 -6.81
CA TYR A 110 -3.57 2.18 -7.69
C TYR A 110 -2.38 1.57 -6.94
N PRO A 111 -1.56 0.71 -7.57
CA PRO A 111 -0.44 0.04 -6.90
C PRO A 111 0.68 1.02 -6.50
N SER A 112 0.72 2.21 -7.12
CA SER A 112 1.67 3.26 -6.82
C SER A 112 1.07 4.64 -7.10
N ALA A 113 1.68 5.68 -6.52
CA ALA A 113 1.34 7.07 -6.87
C ALA A 113 1.69 7.41 -8.34
N CYS A 114 2.66 6.72 -8.95
CA CYS A 114 3.05 6.95 -10.34
C CYS A 114 1.98 6.43 -11.31
N ARG A 115 1.37 5.29 -11.02
CA ARG A 115 0.25 4.72 -11.81
C ARG A 115 -1.00 5.59 -11.73
N LEU A 116 -1.31 6.14 -10.56
CA LEU A 116 -2.41 7.11 -10.41
C LEU A 116 -2.16 8.35 -11.29
N ARG A 117 -0.95 8.91 -11.27
CA ARG A 117 -0.60 10.07 -12.12
C ARG A 117 -0.69 9.74 -13.61
N ALA A 118 -0.22 8.56 -14.03
CA ALA A 118 -0.32 8.13 -15.42
C ALA A 118 -1.79 8.01 -15.89
N ALA A 119 -2.67 7.50 -15.03
CA ALA A 119 -4.11 7.46 -15.29
C ALA A 119 -4.70 8.88 -15.36
N ALA A 120 -4.31 9.77 -14.44
CA ALA A 120 -4.74 11.16 -14.45
C ALA A 120 -4.38 11.91 -15.74
N LEU A 121 -3.13 11.77 -16.19
CA LEU A 121 -2.66 12.36 -17.45
C LEU A 121 -3.38 11.77 -18.66
N SER A 122 -3.66 10.47 -18.64
CA SER A 122 -4.40 9.81 -19.72
C SER A 122 -5.84 10.28 -19.81
N ALA A 123 -6.52 10.49 -18.67
CA ALA A 123 -7.85 11.09 -18.64
C ALA A 123 -7.84 12.55 -19.15
N GLN A 124 -6.87 13.36 -18.71
CA GLN A 124 -6.73 14.75 -19.17
C GLN A 124 -6.55 14.86 -20.69
N ARG A 125 -5.77 13.97 -21.31
CA ARG A 125 -5.62 13.90 -22.77
C ARG A 125 -6.91 13.56 -23.50
N ARG A 126 -7.85 12.87 -22.84
CA ARG A 126 -9.20 12.61 -23.35
C ARG A 126 -10.19 13.72 -23.01
N GLY A 127 -9.73 14.86 -22.48
CA GLY A 127 -10.60 15.96 -22.05
C GLY A 127 -11.39 15.68 -20.77
N GLN A 128 -11.01 14.64 -20.01
CA GLN A 128 -11.67 14.24 -18.77
C GLN A 128 -10.88 14.72 -17.54
N ARG A 129 -11.57 14.90 -16.41
CA ARG A 129 -10.90 15.13 -15.13
C ARG A 129 -10.23 13.83 -14.67
N GLY A 130 -8.90 13.87 -14.54
CA GLY A 130 -8.14 12.71 -14.06
C GLY A 130 -8.32 12.46 -12.56
N PRO A 131 -8.18 11.19 -12.10
CA PRO A 131 -8.21 10.87 -10.69
C PRO A 131 -7.10 11.58 -9.91
N SER A 132 -7.43 12.01 -8.70
CA SER A 132 -6.50 12.56 -7.72
C SER A 132 -6.30 11.57 -6.58
N GLN A 133 -5.20 11.66 -5.86
CA GLN A 133 -4.99 10.82 -4.69
C GLN A 133 -5.91 11.27 -3.56
N ARG A 134 -6.84 10.40 -3.14
CA ARG A 134 -7.74 10.64 -2.03
C ARG A 134 -7.07 10.34 -0.69
N ARG A 135 -6.42 9.18 -0.57
CA ARG A 135 -5.64 8.76 0.62
C ARG A 135 -4.45 7.88 0.24
N LYS A 136 -3.50 7.75 1.17
CA LYS A 136 -2.42 6.74 1.08
C LYS A 136 -2.99 5.36 1.47
N GLY A 137 -2.45 4.29 0.89
CA GLY A 137 -2.99 2.94 1.05
C GLY A 137 -4.09 2.63 0.03
N ALA A 138 -4.54 1.39 0.00
CA ALA A 138 -5.65 0.97 -0.85
C ALA A 138 -6.98 1.64 -0.45
N CYS A 139 -7.94 1.64 -1.37
CA CYS A 139 -9.29 2.10 -1.09
C CYS A 139 -10.01 1.20 -0.10
N GLU A 140 -11.05 1.76 0.53
CA GLU A 140 -11.90 1.03 1.47
C GLU A 140 -12.48 -0.23 0.81
N GLN A 141 -12.45 -1.32 1.56
CA GLN A 141 -12.97 -2.62 1.16
C GLN A 141 -13.68 -3.22 2.36
N GLY A 142 -14.89 -3.71 2.13
CA GLY A 142 -15.63 -4.42 3.17
C GLY A 142 -14.87 -5.66 3.65
N PRO A 143 -15.16 -6.14 4.87
CA PRO A 143 -14.57 -7.36 5.38
C PRO A 143 -14.85 -8.55 4.47
N SER A 144 -13.82 -9.35 4.20
CA SER A 144 -13.89 -10.60 3.47
C SER A 144 -13.20 -11.68 4.28
N ILE A 145 -13.90 -12.79 4.53
CA ILE A 145 -13.32 -13.98 5.14
C ILE A 145 -12.43 -14.65 4.10
N VAL A 146 -11.12 -14.62 4.33
CA VAL A 146 -10.10 -15.21 3.47
C VAL A 146 -9.97 -16.70 3.77
N THR A 147 -9.85 -17.02 5.06
CA THR A 147 -9.78 -18.40 5.54
C THR A 147 -10.93 -18.62 6.51
N PRO A 148 -11.97 -19.37 6.10
CA PRO A 148 -13.06 -19.71 7.00
C PRO A 148 -12.60 -20.74 8.05
N PRO A 149 -13.35 -20.85 9.16
CA PRO A 149 -13.19 -21.93 10.14
C PRO A 149 -13.13 -23.31 9.48
N LYS A 150 -12.36 -24.24 10.05
CA LYS A 150 -12.28 -25.62 9.55
C LYS A 150 -13.43 -26.46 10.08
N GLU A 151 -14.06 -27.19 9.18
CA GLU A 151 -15.13 -28.10 9.53
C GLU A 151 -14.59 -29.34 10.26
N ILE A 152 -15.08 -29.55 11.48
CA ILE A 152 -14.68 -30.66 12.34
C ILE A 152 -15.92 -31.42 12.84
N TRP A 153 -15.78 -32.74 12.91
CA TRP A 153 -16.83 -33.69 13.27
C TRP A 153 -16.38 -34.56 14.44
N ASN A 154 -17.33 -35.09 15.24
CA ASN A 154 -17.11 -36.21 16.18
C ASN A 154 -16.02 -36.03 17.27
N VAL A 155 -15.68 -34.80 17.67
CA VAL A 155 -14.73 -34.51 18.75
C VAL A 155 -15.41 -34.51 20.13
N THR A 156 -15.62 -35.70 20.70
CA THR A 156 -16.14 -35.82 22.08
C THR A 156 -14.97 -35.81 23.06
N GLY A 157 -14.95 -34.90 24.03
CA GLY A 157 -13.90 -34.83 25.07
C GLY A 157 -12.56 -34.19 24.67
N ALA A 158 -12.38 -33.77 23.42
CA ALA A 158 -11.16 -33.10 22.95
C ALA A 158 -11.28 -31.57 23.01
N GLN A 159 -10.17 -30.89 23.31
CA GLN A 159 -10.04 -29.45 23.12
C GLN A 159 -9.91 -29.14 21.63
N ILE A 160 -10.74 -28.24 21.11
CA ILE A 160 -10.73 -27.86 19.69
C ILE A 160 -10.43 -26.38 19.54
N TYR A 161 -9.74 -26.04 18.46
CA TYR A 161 -9.49 -24.66 18.04
C TYR A 161 -10.00 -24.46 16.62
N LEU A 162 -10.74 -23.37 16.40
CA LEU A 162 -11.12 -22.93 15.07
C LEU A 162 -10.49 -21.57 14.82
N SER A 163 -10.00 -21.35 13.60
CA SER A 163 -9.39 -20.09 13.17
C SER A 163 -10.22 -19.45 12.06
N CYS A 164 -10.27 -18.14 12.02
CA CYS A 164 -10.92 -17.36 10.98
C CYS A 164 -10.01 -16.20 10.60
N GLU A 165 -9.66 -16.08 9.33
CA GLU A 165 -8.82 -14.98 8.81
C GLU A 165 -9.68 -14.08 7.94
N VAL A 166 -9.63 -12.79 8.23
CA VAL A 166 -10.47 -11.77 7.59
C VAL A 166 -9.57 -10.61 7.17
N MET A 167 -9.79 -10.12 5.96
CA MET A 167 -9.19 -8.88 5.47
C MET A 167 -10.27 -7.84 5.20
N GLY A 168 -9.98 -6.56 5.41
CA GLY A 168 -10.87 -5.45 5.10
C GLY A 168 -10.15 -4.13 5.28
N ILE A 169 -10.61 -3.04 4.66
CA ILE A 169 -10.01 -1.71 4.83
C ILE A 169 -11.11 -0.72 5.24
N PRO A 170 -11.11 -0.21 6.48
CA PRO A 170 -10.11 -0.43 7.55
C PRO A 170 -10.14 -1.86 8.12
N THR A 171 -9.15 -2.16 8.97
CA THR A 171 -9.02 -3.46 9.65
C THR A 171 -10.34 -3.85 10.32
N PRO A 172 -10.96 -4.97 9.94
CA PRO A 172 -12.30 -5.31 10.39
C PRO A 172 -12.33 -5.83 11.83
N VAL A 173 -13.49 -5.75 12.47
CA VAL A 173 -13.73 -6.32 13.80
C VAL A 173 -14.26 -7.74 13.66
N LEU A 174 -13.53 -8.71 14.20
CA LEU A 174 -13.89 -10.11 14.13
C LEU A 174 -14.73 -10.52 15.34
N THR A 175 -15.90 -11.09 15.06
CA THR A 175 -16.83 -11.62 16.07
C THR A 175 -17.10 -13.09 15.83
N TRP A 176 -17.25 -13.85 16.92
CA TRP A 176 -17.65 -15.25 16.86
C TRP A 176 -19.06 -15.38 17.41
N ASN A 177 -19.91 -16.09 16.68
CA ASN A 177 -21.28 -16.36 17.05
C ASN A 177 -21.50 -17.86 17.13
N LYS A 178 -22.32 -18.27 18.09
CA LYS A 178 -22.85 -19.62 18.16
C LYS A 178 -24.25 -19.64 17.59
N VAL A 179 -24.49 -20.52 16.62
CA VAL A 179 -25.82 -20.91 16.18
C VAL A 179 -26.39 -21.86 17.24
N SER A 180 -27.35 -21.38 18.03
CA SER A 180 -28.19 -22.26 18.84
C SER A 180 -29.32 -22.83 17.96
N GLY A 181 -29.86 -24.00 18.33
CA GLY A 181 -30.88 -24.71 17.53
C GLY A 181 -32.07 -23.84 17.09
N MET A 182 -32.82 -24.32 16.09
CA MET A 182 -33.93 -23.57 15.48
C MET A 182 -34.90 -23.05 16.55
N GLU A 183 -35.12 -21.74 16.59
CA GLU A 183 -36.23 -21.17 17.34
C GLU A 183 -37.49 -21.26 16.46
N LEU A 184 -38.67 -21.34 17.11
CA LEU A 184 -39.98 -21.45 16.45
C LEU A 184 -40.04 -20.44 15.27
N TYR A 185 -40.49 -20.88 14.09
CA TYR A 185 -40.50 -20.16 12.79
C TYR A 185 -39.23 -20.24 11.91
N GLY A 186 -38.23 -21.07 12.25
CA GLY A 186 -37.12 -21.37 11.33
C GLY A 186 -36.04 -20.27 11.28
N VAL A 187 -36.03 -19.37 12.25
CA VAL A 187 -34.96 -18.39 12.44
C VAL A 187 -33.88 -19.01 13.32
N GLN A 188 -32.65 -19.03 12.81
CA GLN A 188 -31.49 -19.46 13.59
C GLN A 188 -31.13 -18.35 14.59
N LYS A 189 -31.15 -18.67 15.88
CA LYS A 189 -30.71 -17.74 16.92
C LYS A 189 -29.17 -17.72 16.96
N LEU A 190 -28.61 -16.53 16.74
CA LEU A 190 -27.17 -16.26 16.85
C LEU A 190 -26.87 -15.71 18.24
N GLU A 191 -25.98 -16.39 18.96
CA GLU A 191 -25.51 -15.97 20.28
C GLU A 191 -24.05 -15.51 20.20
N LEU A 192 -23.76 -14.27 20.61
CA LEU A 192 -22.40 -13.74 20.63
C LEU A 192 -21.51 -14.52 21.61
N LEU A 193 -20.29 -14.84 21.19
CA LEU A 193 -19.29 -15.53 22.00
C LEU A 193 -18.20 -14.58 22.53
N PRO A 194 -17.58 -14.88 23.68
CA PRO A 194 -17.78 -16.09 24.50
C PRO A 194 -19.03 -16.03 25.39
N GLY A 195 -19.54 -14.82 25.68
CA GLY A 195 -20.58 -14.60 26.69
C GLY A 195 -20.08 -14.96 28.09
N ASP A 196 -20.96 -15.48 28.95
CA ASP A 196 -20.64 -15.91 30.33
C ASP A 196 -20.14 -17.37 30.43
N ARG A 197 -19.58 -17.91 29.34
CA ARG A 197 -19.18 -19.31 29.26
C ARG A 197 -17.76 -19.51 29.77
N ASP A 198 -17.60 -20.38 30.76
CA ASP A 198 -16.31 -20.78 31.33
C ASP A 198 -15.52 -21.74 30.42
N ASN A 199 -16.19 -22.38 29.47
CA ASN A 199 -15.64 -23.40 28.60
C ASN A 199 -15.24 -22.91 27.20
N LEU A 200 -15.31 -21.60 26.92
CA LEU A 200 -14.94 -21.00 25.64
C LEU A 200 -14.00 -19.81 25.84
N ALA A 201 -12.97 -19.71 25.01
CA ALA A 201 -12.08 -18.55 24.97
C ALA A 201 -11.90 -18.08 23.53
N ILE A 202 -11.90 -16.76 23.33
CA ILE A 202 -11.65 -16.14 22.03
C ILE A 202 -10.39 -15.29 22.12
N GLN A 203 -9.57 -15.41 21.08
CA GLN A 203 -8.42 -14.55 20.88
C GLN A 203 -8.49 -13.96 19.49
N THR A 204 -8.17 -12.67 19.36
CA THR A 204 -8.03 -11.99 18.07
C THR A 204 -6.65 -11.35 18.01
N ARG A 205 -6.00 -11.44 16.85
CA ARG A 205 -4.72 -10.77 16.57
C ARG A 205 -4.70 -10.26 15.15
N GLY A 206 -3.90 -9.22 14.91
CA GLY A 206 -3.60 -8.80 13.55
C GLY A 206 -2.83 -9.88 12.79
N GLY A 207 -3.08 -9.99 11.49
CA GLY A 207 -2.35 -10.87 10.59
C GLY A 207 -1.03 -10.26 10.07
N PRO A 208 -0.27 -11.01 9.26
CA PRO A 208 0.93 -10.51 8.60
C PRO A 208 0.65 -9.36 7.63
N GLU A 209 -0.50 -9.36 6.95
CA GLU A 209 -0.88 -8.31 6.03
C GLU A 209 -1.50 -7.09 6.73
N LYS A 210 -1.30 -5.91 6.14
CA LYS A 210 -1.91 -4.70 6.68
C LYS A 210 -3.43 -4.77 6.50
N HIS A 211 -4.14 -4.61 7.61
CA HIS A 211 -5.60 -4.73 7.69
C HIS A 211 -6.15 -6.15 7.63
N GLU A 212 -5.32 -7.13 8.00
CA GLU A 212 -5.72 -8.49 8.27
C GLU A 212 -5.97 -8.72 9.77
N VAL A 213 -6.97 -9.51 10.10
CA VAL A 213 -7.26 -9.99 11.46
C VAL A 213 -7.50 -11.48 11.42
N THR A 214 -6.83 -12.18 12.33
CA THR A 214 -7.09 -13.59 12.60
C THR A 214 -7.75 -13.72 13.97
N GLY A 215 -8.85 -14.46 14.00
CA GLY A 215 -9.56 -14.83 15.21
C GLY A 215 -9.44 -16.31 15.45
N TRP A 216 -9.30 -16.70 16.72
CA TRP A 216 -9.34 -18.08 17.16
C TRP A 216 -10.41 -18.24 18.23
N VAL A 217 -11.19 -19.31 18.14
CA VAL A 217 -12.05 -19.77 19.24
C VAL A 217 -11.55 -21.10 19.74
N LEU A 218 -11.34 -21.18 21.05
CA LEU A 218 -10.90 -22.36 21.77
C LEU A 218 -12.07 -22.88 22.60
N SER A 219 -12.45 -24.14 22.36
CA SER A 219 -13.45 -24.82 23.17
C SER A 219 -12.76 -25.79 24.13
N ILE A 220 -12.86 -25.47 25.42
CA ILE A 220 -12.12 -26.10 26.52
C ILE A 220 -12.86 -27.35 27.03
N ARG A 221 -14.19 -27.44 26.90
CA ARG A 221 -14.98 -28.66 27.19
C ARG A 221 -16.21 -28.78 26.31
N ASN A 222 -16.47 -30.02 25.86
CA ASN A 222 -17.70 -30.53 25.24
C ASN A 222 -18.58 -29.48 24.54
N LEU A 223 -18.49 -29.40 23.20
CA LEU A 223 -19.67 -29.05 22.42
C LEU A 223 -20.70 -30.13 22.71
N ARG A 224 -21.65 -29.86 23.63
CA ARG A 224 -22.70 -30.82 23.97
C ARG A 224 -23.39 -31.22 22.66
N LYS A 225 -23.52 -32.53 22.39
CA LYS A 225 -24.37 -33.02 21.31
C LYS A 225 -25.72 -32.35 21.45
N HIS A 226 -26.14 -31.58 20.44
CA HIS A 226 -27.54 -31.20 20.35
C HIS A 226 -28.29 -32.47 19.95
N GLU A 227 -28.86 -33.12 20.96
CA GLU A 227 -29.77 -34.24 20.87
C GLU A 227 -29.27 -35.51 20.12
N LYS A 228 -29.91 -36.63 20.46
CA LYS A 228 -29.52 -37.97 20.01
C LYS A 228 -29.66 -38.09 18.48
N GLY A 229 -28.53 -38.15 17.77
CA GLY A 229 -28.48 -38.69 16.40
C GLY A 229 -27.99 -37.74 15.30
N GLN A 230 -27.87 -36.44 15.55
CA GLN A 230 -27.43 -35.50 14.51
C GLN A 230 -25.90 -35.35 14.51
N LYS A 231 -25.23 -35.72 13.41
CA LYS A 231 -23.83 -35.36 13.16
C LYS A 231 -23.77 -33.83 12.99
N SER A 232 -23.46 -33.08 14.04
CA SER A 232 -23.31 -31.62 13.94
C SER A 232 -21.84 -31.25 13.75
N SER A 233 -21.56 -30.47 12.71
CA SER A 233 -20.25 -29.85 12.43
C SER A 233 -20.02 -28.65 13.36
N ALA A 234 -18.81 -28.47 13.89
CA ALA A 234 -18.51 -27.30 14.71
C ALA A 234 -18.57 -25.99 13.91
N ASN A 235 -18.31 -26.01 12.60
CA ASN A 235 -18.48 -24.84 11.72
C ASN A 235 -19.94 -24.45 11.54
N GLN A 236 -20.84 -25.43 11.59
CA GLN A 236 -22.28 -25.21 11.48
C GLN A 236 -22.86 -24.62 12.77
N ILE A 237 -22.11 -24.71 13.87
CA ILE A 237 -22.48 -24.19 15.19
C ILE A 237 -21.70 -22.91 15.52
N LEU A 238 -20.44 -22.77 15.11
CA LEU A 238 -19.57 -21.63 15.42
C LEU A 238 -19.27 -20.86 14.14
N MET A 239 -19.89 -19.69 14.01
CA MET A 239 -19.75 -18.82 12.85
C MET A 239 -18.86 -17.63 13.17
N CYS A 240 -17.85 -17.42 12.34
CA CYS A 240 -17.08 -16.19 12.32
C CYS A 240 -17.79 -15.13 11.48
N ARG A 241 -17.86 -13.89 11.97
CA ARG A 241 -18.41 -12.73 11.28
C ARG A 241 -17.43 -11.58 11.39
N ALA A 242 -17.42 -10.73 10.37
CA ALA A 242 -16.58 -9.55 10.32
C ALA A 242 -17.36 -8.33 9.87
N GLU A 243 -17.06 -7.20 10.50
CA GLU A 243 -17.70 -5.88 10.31
C GLU A 243 -16.64 -4.78 10.16
#